data_AF-A0A0W8JH64-F1
#
_entry.id   AF-A0A0W8JH64-F1
#
_cell.length_a   1.000
_cell.length_b   1.000
_cell.length_c   1.000
_cell.angle_alpha   90.00
_cell.angle_beta   90.00
_cell.angle_gamma   90.00
#
_symmetry.space_group_name_H-M   'P 1'
#
loop_
_entity.id
_entity.type
_entity.pdbx_description
1 polymer ?
#
loop_
_entity_poly.entity_id
_entity_poly.type
_entity_poly.pdbx_seq_one_letter_code
_entity_poly.pdbx_strand_id
1 'polypeptide(L)'
;MNKQSDSLDDGDEDVVVIEQRDKRTYIYIGIAAVIGIAAGGLIGALLSGQRWQEAYQMLETRYHQLEQANQKTLVDSDQQTHLKIQQLSKEFDQKLADEKSAYQKQVDELNGKVEQLAQEKAELAKQLSEEKSKITQVNKVNNRLNHQADLQATMFERSRELFQKELKVKQSLESLEKERETLQQKKKELKKECDLYLQGTSWDAHSDACDQQDAANERLGKVNQLIKVNQMDLKEIQALAKDLGIDE
;
A
#
# COMPACT_ATOMS: atom_id res chain seq x y z
N MET A 1 6.37 47.04 15.84
CA MET A 1 6.79 45.92 16.71
C MET A 1 6.77 44.67 15.85
N ASN A 2 7.81 43.86 15.70
CA ASN A 2 9.19 43.85 16.22
C ASN A 2 10.07 43.26 15.06
N LYS A 3 11.21 43.86 14.68
CA LYS A 3 12.59 43.38 14.99
C LYS A 3 12.82 41.87 14.78
N GLN A 4 13.90 41.39 14.16
CA GLN A 4 15.17 41.95 13.63
C GLN A 4 15.69 40.96 12.54
N SER A 5 16.43 41.34 11.48
CA SER A 5 17.88 41.72 11.44
C SER A 5 18.81 40.55 11.86
N ASP A 6 20.04 40.33 11.36
CA ASP A 6 20.81 40.83 10.19
C ASP A 6 21.52 39.59 9.56
N SER A 7 22.04 39.50 8.33
CA SER A 7 22.31 40.41 7.19
C SER A 7 23.67 41.13 7.09
N LEU A 8 24.67 40.70 7.85
CA LEU A 8 26.14 40.91 7.72
C LEU A 8 26.79 39.59 8.24
N ASP A 9 27.99 39.14 7.86
CA ASP A 9 29.24 39.90 7.67
C ASP A 9 30.25 39.13 6.77
N ASP A 10 31.37 39.81 6.50
CA ASP A 10 32.66 39.37 5.92
C ASP A 10 33.11 37.90 6.19
N GLY A 11 34.01 37.29 5.40
CA GLY A 11 34.80 37.77 4.28
C GLY A 11 36.12 36.99 4.18
N ASP A 12 36.49 36.57 2.96
CA ASP A 12 37.81 36.06 2.56
C ASP A 12 37.81 36.12 1.02
N GLU A 13 38.38 37.18 0.44
CA GLU A 13 39.76 37.17 -0.07
C GLU A 13 39.99 36.23 -1.27
N ASP A 14 39.81 36.76 -2.48
CA ASP A 14 40.87 36.61 -3.49
C ASP A 14 41.05 37.93 -4.26
N VAL A 15 41.77 38.86 -3.60
CA VAL A 15 42.23 40.10 -4.22
C VAL A 15 43.38 39.75 -5.15
N VAL A 16 43.11 39.53 -6.43
CA VAL A 16 44.17 39.38 -7.43
C VAL A 16 44.87 40.73 -7.62
N VAL A 17 45.90 40.97 -6.81
CA VAL A 17 46.75 42.16 -6.81
C VAL A 17 47.36 42.36 -8.19
N ILE A 18 46.84 43.32 -8.96
CA ILE A 18 47.47 43.78 -10.22
C ILE A 18 48.61 44.73 -9.89
N GLU A 19 49.62 44.27 -9.15
CA GLU A 19 50.90 44.96 -9.06
C GLU A 19 52.08 44.04 -8.70
N GLN A 20 52.50 43.23 -9.67
CA GLN A 20 53.90 43.32 -10.09
C GLN A 20 54.08 42.98 -11.58
N ARG A 21 54.93 43.79 -12.23
CA ARG A 21 55.05 43.94 -13.68
C ARG A 21 55.93 42.85 -14.30
N ASP A 22 55.53 41.59 -14.21
CA ASP A 22 56.27 40.48 -14.83
C ASP A 22 55.94 40.32 -16.33
N LYS A 23 56.96 39.99 -17.13
CA LYS A 23 56.87 39.88 -18.60
C LYS A 23 56.11 38.63 -19.07
N ARG A 24 55.65 37.79 -18.15
CA ARG A 24 54.89 36.56 -18.41
C ARG A 24 53.40 36.82 -18.71
N THR A 25 52.84 37.95 -18.30
CA THR A 25 51.43 38.29 -18.53
C THR A 25 51.08 38.36 -20.01
N TYR A 26 52.02 38.74 -20.88
CA TYR A 26 51.83 38.72 -22.34
C TYR A 26 51.58 37.32 -22.90
N ILE A 27 52.14 36.28 -22.29
CA ILE A 27 51.96 34.88 -22.71
C ILE A 27 50.57 34.40 -22.28
N TYR A 28 50.15 34.70 -21.06
CA TYR A 28 48.80 34.38 -20.57
C TYR A 28 47.70 35.15 -21.31
N ILE A 29 47.92 36.43 -21.64
CA ILE A 29 47.00 37.21 -22.50
C ILE A 29 46.95 36.62 -23.93
N GLY A 30 48.09 36.20 -24.49
CA GLY A 30 48.14 35.55 -25.81
C GLY A 30 47.36 34.23 -25.85
N ILE A 31 47.50 33.39 -24.82
CA ILE A 31 46.78 32.11 -24.71
C ILE A 31 45.28 32.34 -24.43
N ALA A 32 44.94 33.27 -23.53
CA ALA A 32 43.55 33.63 -23.25
C ALA A 32 42.83 34.26 -24.45
N ALA A 33 43.53 35.02 -25.30
CA ALA A 33 42.96 35.58 -26.53
C ALA A 33 42.57 34.48 -27.54
N VAL A 34 43.40 33.44 -27.70
CA VAL A 34 43.12 32.34 -28.63
C VAL A 34 41.99 31.44 -28.11
N ILE A 35 42.00 31.09 -26.82
CA ILE A 35 40.97 30.23 -26.21
C ILE A 35 39.64 30.98 -26.04
N GLY A 36 39.68 32.27 -25.69
CA GLY A 36 38.50 33.11 -25.56
C GLY A 36 37.74 33.33 -26.87
N ILE A 37 38.45 33.39 -28.01
CA ILE A 37 37.82 33.47 -29.33
C ILE A 37 37.19 32.12 -29.74
N ALA A 38 37.84 31.00 -29.45
CA ALA A 38 37.33 29.67 -29.79
C ALA A 38 36.10 29.24 -28.95
N ALA A 39 36.08 29.55 -27.64
CA ALA A 39 34.98 29.16 -26.75
C ALA A 39 33.90 30.26 -26.61
N GLY A 40 34.28 31.54 -26.57
CA GLY A 40 33.35 32.66 -26.40
C GLY A 40 32.50 32.96 -27.64
N GLY A 41 33.00 32.62 -28.84
CA GLY A 41 32.33 32.88 -30.11
C GLY A 41 30.97 32.19 -30.30
N LEU A 42 30.72 31.08 -29.62
CA LEU A 42 29.48 30.31 -29.75
C LEU A 42 28.39 30.68 -28.72
N ILE A 43 28.75 31.38 -27.62
CA ILE A 43 27.78 31.81 -26.59
C ILE A 43 27.42 33.30 -26.76
N GLY A 44 28.32 34.13 -27.31
CA GLY A 44 28.08 35.57 -27.53
C GLY A 44 27.25 35.94 -28.78
N ALA A 45 26.97 34.98 -29.66
CA ALA A 45 26.42 35.25 -31.00
C ALA A 45 24.97 35.77 -31.05
N LEU A 46 24.23 35.74 -29.93
CA LEU A 46 22.81 36.12 -29.89
C LEU A 46 22.53 37.60 -29.58
N LEU A 47 23.53 38.41 -29.17
CA LEU A 47 23.25 39.71 -28.51
C LEU A 47 24.05 40.95 -28.95
N SER A 48 24.98 40.92 -29.93
CA SER A 48 25.57 42.18 -30.43
C SER A 48 25.99 42.19 -31.91
N GLY A 49 25.28 42.97 -32.71
CA GLY A 49 25.43 43.05 -34.18
C GLY A 49 26.26 44.20 -34.75
N GLN A 50 27.00 44.96 -33.93
CA GLN A 50 27.72 46.17 -34.40
C GLN A 50 29.20 46.29 -34.00
N ARG A 51 29.75 45.42 -33.12
CA ARG A 51 31.13 45.55 -32.63
C ARG A 51 32.20 44.74 -33.39
N TRP A 52 31.78 43.88 -34.31
CA TRP A 52 32.71 43.05 -35.09
C TRP A 52 33.60 43.86 -36.05
N GLN A 53 33.07 44.95 -36.61
CA GLN A 53 33.74 45.68 -37.70
C GLN A 53 34.96 46.48 -37.22
N GLU A 54 34.88 47.09 -36.03
CA GLU A 54 36.02 47.77 -35.38
C GLU A 54 37.09 46.79 -34.91
N ALA A 55 36.69 45.60 -34.45
CA ALA A 55 37.62 44.55 -34.02
C ALA A 55 38.47 44.02 -35.18
N TYR A 56 37.88 43.82 -36.37
CA TYR A 56 38.61 43.43 -37.57
C TYR A 56 39.59 44.52 -38.04
N GLN A 57 39.16 45.78 -38.11
CA GLN A 57 40.05 46.89 -38.53
C GLN A 57 41.23 47.08 -37.57
N MET A 58 41.01 46.94 -36.26
CA MET A 58 42.09 47.01 -35.27
C MET A 58 43.10 45.87 -35.42
N LEU A 59 42.64 44.66 -35.76
CA LEU A 59 43.49 43.49 -35.96
C LEU A 59 44.38 43.65 -37.20
N GLU A 60 43.79 44.08 -38.33
CA GLU A 60 44.49 44.31 -39.60
C GLU A 60 45.55 45.41 -39.49
N THR A 61 45.23 46.50 -38.78
CA THR A 61 46.18 47.60 -38.52
C THR A 61 47.38 47.12 -37.68
N ARG A 62 47.15 46.26 -36.70
CA ARG A 62 48.24 45.66 -35.89
C ARG A 62 49.05 44.61 -36.65
N TYR A 63 48.44 43.89 -37.59
CA TYR A 63 49.12 42.91 -38.43
C TYR A 63 50.20 43.59 -39.28
N HIS A 64 49.84 44.67 -40.00
CA HIS A 64 50.79 45.43 -40.80
C HIS A 64 51.88 46.15 -39.96
N GLN A 65 51.56 46.58 -38.73
CA GLN A 65 52.59 47.11 -37.82
C GLN A 65 53.59 46.04 -37.34
N LEU A 66 53.15 44.80 -37.09
CA LEU A 66 54.06 43.69 -36.79
C LEU A 66 54.92 43.31 -38.00
N GLU A 67 54.34 43.30 -39.19
CA GLU A 67 55.00 42.91 -40.43
C GLU A 67 56.20 43.82 -40.76
N GLN A 68 56.07 45.13 -40.62
CA GLN A 68 57.19 46.08 -40.76
C GLN A 68 58.23 45.97 -39.64
N ALA A 69 57.82 45.62 -38.41
CA ALA A 69 58.74 45.50 -37.28
C ALA A 69 59.59 44.21 -37.29
N ASN A 70 59.10 43.14 -37.93
CA ASN A 70 59.71 41.81 -37.86
C ASN A 70 60.92 41.59 -38.79
N GLN A 71 61.10 42.40 -39.84
CA GLN A 71 62.05 42.09 -40.93
C GLN A 71 63.55 42.00 -40.54
N LYS A 72 63.93 42.37 -39.31
CA LYS A 72 65.31 42.28 -38.80
C LYS A 72 65.52 41.34 -37.60
N THR A 73 64.47 40.66 -37.11
CA THR A 73 64.51 39.93 -35.82
C THR A 73 63.97 38.50 -35.92
N LEU A 74 63.70 38.00 -37.14
CA LEU A 74 63.01 36.73 -37.34
C LEU A 74 63.86 35.48 -37.07
N VAL A 75 65.09 35.39 -37.57
CA VAL A 75 65.79 34.09 -37.71
C VAL A 75 66.12 33.39 -36.38
N ASP A 76 66.69 34.10 -35.39
CA ASP A 76 66.99 33.49 -34.06
C ASP A 76 65.74 33.37 -33.16
N SER A 77 64.72 34.21 -33.39
CA SER A 77 63.49 34.20 -32.61
C SER A 77 62.59 33.03 -32.99
N ASP A 78 62.49 32.73 -34.29
CA ASP A 78 61.61 31.69 -34.84
C ASP A 78 61.95 30.31 -34.28
N GLN A 79 63.24 29.97 -34.22
CA GLN A 79 63.69 28.68 -33.71
C GLN A 79 63.43 28.49 -32.20
N GLN A 80 63.63 29.53 -31.37
CA GLN A 80 63.25 29.47 -29.96
C GLN A 80 61.72 29.47 -29.74
N THR A 81 60.98 30.14 -30.62
CA THR A 81 59.51 30.23 -30.53
C THR A 81 58.89 28.89 -30.92
N HIS A 82 59.37 28.24 -31.99
CA HIS A 82 58.97 26.89 -32.36
C HIS A 82 59.27 25.84 -31.27
N LEU A 83 60.43 25.90 -30.62
CA LEU A 83 60.76 25.00 -29.50
C LEU A 83 59.83 25.21 -28.30
N LYS A 84 59.52 26.47 -27.95
CA LYS A 84 58.56 26.78 -26.88
C LYS A 84 57.13 26.37 -27.24
N ILE A 85 56.71 26.54 -28.49
CA ILE A 85 55.40 26.09 -28.99
C ILE A 85 55.31 24.55 -28.95
N GLN A 86 56.36 23.82 -29.33
CA GLN A 86 56.38 22.36 -29.19
C GLN A 86 56.34 21.90 -27.73
N GLN A 87 57.05 22.58 -26.82
CA GLN A 87 56.98 22.28 -25.39
C GLN A 87 55.59 22.57 -24.81
N LEU A 88 55.00 23.73 -25.11
CA LEU A 88 53.63 24.09 -24.71
C LEU A 88 52.58 23.15 -25.30
N SER A 89 52.69 22.76 -26.57
CA SER A 89 51.81 21.75 -27.17
C SER A 89 51.92 20.43 -26.42
N LYS A 90 53.15 19.97 -26.14
CA LYS A 90 53.37 18.70 -25.44
C LYS A 90 52.85 18.73 -24.00
N GLU A 91 53.03 19.82 -23.27
CA GLU A 91 52.46 20.01 -21.92
C GLU A 91 50.94 20.11 -21.96
N PHE A 92 50.37 20.75 -22.99
CA PHE A 92 48.92 20.83 -23.19
C PHE A 92 48.32 19.46 -23.53
N ASP A 93 48.92 18.73 -24.47
CA ASP A 93 48.53 17.37 -24.85
C ASP A 93 48.63 16.40 -23.66
N GLN A 94 49.65 16.55 -22.81
CA GLN A 94 49.78 15.78 -21.56
C GLN A 94 48.66 16.13 -20.57
N LYS A 95 48.41 17.41 -20.28
CA LYS A 95 47.32 17.82 -19.38
C LYS A 95 45.95 17.42 -19.90
N LEU A 96 45.71 17.53 -21.21
CA LEU A 96 44.47 17.10 -21.85
C LEU A 96 44.28 15.58 -21.76
N ALA A 97 45.37 14.80 -21.87
CA ALA A 97 45.34 13.35 -21.68
C ALA A 97 45.09 12.97 -20.21
N ASP A 98 45.72 13.65 -19.25
CA ASP A 98 45.51 13.44 -17.81
C ASP A 98 44.08 13.81 -17.39
N GLU A 99 43.56 14.95 -17.84
CA GLU A 99 42.20 15.40 -17.58
C GLU A 99 41.15 14.47 -18.23
N LYS A 100 41.38 14.04 -19.48
CA LYS A 100 40.54 13.02 -20.12
C LYS A 100 40.57 11.68 -19.39
N SER A 101 41.73 11.28 -18.86
CA SER A 101 41.89 10.07 -18.03
C SER A 101 41.15 10.19 -16.70
N ALA A 102 41.17 11.37 -16.06
CA ALA A 102 40.41 11.66 -14.85
C ALA A 102 38.89 11.65 -15.10
N TYR A 103 38.41 12.29 -16.17
CA TYR A 103 37.00 12.25 -16.56
C TYR A 103 36.53 10.84 -16.93
N GLN A 104 37.34 10.06 -17.66
CA GLN A 104 37.01 8.67 -17.97
C GLN A 104 36.82 7.84 -16.70
N LYS A 105 37.73 7.96 -15.71
CA LYS A 105 37.59 7.28 -14.42
C LYS A 105 36.32 7.69 -13.67
N GLN A 106 35.95 8.97 -13.68
CA GLN A 106 34.71 9.43 -13.06
C GLN A 106 33.47 8.86 -13.78
N VAL A 107 33.47 8.85 -15.12
CA VAL A 107 32.39 8.24 -15.92
C VAL A 107 32.28 6.74 -15.64
N ASP A 108 33.39 6.02 -15.56
CA ASP A 108 33.42 4.59 -15.25
C ASP A 108 32.90 4.31 -13.83
N GLU A 109 33.27 5.14 -12.84
CA GLU A 109 32.76 5.04 -11.46
C GLU A 109 31.26 5.36 -11.36
N LEU A 110 30.77 6.39 -12.07
CA LEU A 110 29.34 6.71 -12.13
C LEU A 110 28.56 5.60 -12.82
N ASN A 111 29.07 5.04 -13.92
CA ASN A 111 28.44 3.91 -14.60
C ASN A 111 28.33 2.68 -13.68
N GLY A 112 29.38 2.37 -12.92
CA GLY A 112 29.36 1.31 -11.91
C GLY A 112 28.30 1.53 -10.83
N LYS A 113 28.14 2.76 -10.33
CA LYS A 113 27.07 3.11 -9.36
C LYS A 113 25.67 3.04 -9.97
N VAL A 114 25.50 3.45 -11.23
CA VAL A 114 24.23 3.32 -11.96
C VAL A 114 23.86 1.86 -12.16
N GLU A 115 24.83 0.99 -12.48
CA GLU A 115 24.62 -0.44 -12.64
C GLU A 115 24.26 -1.12 -11.30
N GLN A 116 24.95 -0.78 -10.21
CA GLN A 116 24.61 -1.23 -8.85
C GLN A 116 23.17 -0.82 -8.47
N LEU A 117 22.82 0.46 -8.63
CA LEU A 117 21.46 0.96 -8.34
C LEU A 117 20.40 0.31 -9.24
N ALA A 118 20.73 -0.03 -10.48
CA ALA A 118 19.83 -0.75 -11.38
C ALA A 118 19.60 -2.20 -10.90
N GLN A 119 20.65 -2.88 -10.43
CA GLN A 119 20.56 -4.23 -9.85
C GLN A 119 19.76 -4.23 -8.54
N GLU A 120 20.06 -3.31 -7.61
CA GLU A 120 19.31 -3.15 -6.35
C GLU A 120 17.82 -2.86 -6.60
N LYS A 121 17.52 -1.95 -7.55
CA LYS A 121 16.13 -1.65 -7.94
C LYS A 121 15.42 -2.87 -8.54
N ALA A 122 16.10 -3.70 -9.33
CA ALA A 122 15.53 -4.90 -9.90
C ALA A 122 15.21 -5.95 -8.82
N GLU A 123 16.11 -6.15 -7.86
CA GLU A 123 15.91 -7.08 -6.74
C GLU A 123 14.82 -6.57 -5.78
N LEU A 124 14.79 -5.27 -5.45
CA LEU A 124 13.70 -4.64 -4.68
C LEU A 124 12.34 -4.79 -5.39
N ALA A 125 12.28 -4.59 -6.71
CA ALA A 125 11.04 -4.76 -7.47
C ALA A 125 10.54 -6.21 -7.45
N LYS A 126 11.46 -7.18 -7.50
CA LYS A 126 11.16 -8.61 -7.38
C LYS A 126 10.64 -8.95 -5.97
N GLN A 127 11.34 -8.53 -4.92
CA GLN A 127 10.92 -8.74 -3.53
C GLN A 127 9.54 -8.15 -3.25
N LEU A 128 9.27 -6.92 -3.71
CA LEU A 128 7.97 -6.26 -3.57
C LEU A 128 6.86 -6.98 -4.34
N SER A 129 7.16 -7.60 -5.48
CA SER A 129 6.22 -8.46 -6.21
C SER A 129 5.91 -9.76 -5.46
N GLU A 130 6.93 -10.43 -4.91
CA GLU A 130 6.77 -11.64 -4.09
C GLU A 130 5.98 -11.36 -2.80
N GLU A 131 6.28 -10.26 -2.11
CA GLU A 131 5.59 -9.85 -0.89
C GLU A 131 4.12 -9.49 -1.17
N LYS A 132 3.84 -8.74 -2.25
CA LYS A 132 2.47 -8.45 -2.68
C LYS A 132 1.68 -9.72 -3.03
N SER A 133 2.34 -10.72 -3.61
CA SER A 133 1.75 -12.05 -3.85
C SER A 133 1.42 -12.76 -2.54
N LYS A 134 2.38 -12.81 -1.58
CA LYS A 134 2.19 -13.38 -0.24
C LYS A 134 1.04 -12.70 0.50
N ILE A 135 0.97 -11.36 0.52
CA ILE A 135 -0.14 -10.60 1.13
C ILE A 135 -1.48 -10.96 0.49
N THR A 136 -1.53 -11.07 -0.85
CA THR A 136 -2.76 -11.47 -1.57
C THR A 136 -3.20 -12.89 -1.21
N GLN A 137 -2.26 -13.82 -1.05
CA GLN A 137 -2.54 -15.19 -0.63
C GLN A 137 -3.00 -15.25 0.83
N VAL A 138 -2.30 -14.56 1.74
CA VAL A 138 -2.67 -14.48 3.17
C VAL A 138 -4.06 -13.85 3.34
N ASN A 139 -4.38 -12.77 2.63
CA ASN A 139 -5.72 -12.17 2.67
C ASN A 139 -6.80 -13.13 2.15
N LYS A 140 -6.53 -13.92 1.09
CA LYS A 140 -7.47 -14.96 0.62
C LYS A 140 -7.68 -16.07 1.66
N VAL A 141 -6.64 -16.49 2.37
CA VAL A 141 -6.74 -17.50 3.43
C VAL A 141 -7.46 -16.93 4.66
N ASN A 142 -7.11 -15.72 5.09
CA ASN A 142 -7.72 -15.04 6.24
C ASN A 142 -9.23 -14.79 6.01
N ASN A 143 -9.62 -14.28 4.84
CA ASN A 143 -11.04 -14.10 4.50
C ASN A 143 -11.82 -15.41 4.47
N ARG A 144 -11.22 -16.51 3.99
CA ARG A 144 -11.83 -17.85 4.06
C ARG A 144 -11.96 -18.35 5.49
N LEU A 145 -10.93 -18.15 6.32
CA LEU A 145 -10.92 -18.59 7.71
C LEU A 145 -11.93 -17.82 8.56
N ASN A 146 -12.02 -16.50 8.39
CA ASN A 146 -13.05 -15.67 9.05
C ASN A 146 -14.46 -16.09 8.63
N HIS A 147 -14.70 -16.36 7.35
CA HIS A 147 -16.00 -16.85 6.89
C HIS A 147 -16.33 -18.24 7.44
N GLN A 148 -15.35 -19.14 7.55
CA GLN A 148 -15.54 -20.44 8.20
C GLN A 148 -15.84 -20.30 9.70
N ALA A 149 -15.16 -19.40 10.41
CA ALA A 149 -15.41 -19.11 11.82
C ALA A 149 -16.81 -18.50 12.06
N ASP A 150 -17.24 -17.57 11.19
CA ASP A 150 -18.57 -16.95 11.22
C ASP A 150 -19.70 -17.94 10.93
N LEU A 151 -19.52 -18.82 9.92
CA LEU A 151 -20.40 -19.95 9.67
C LEU A 151 -20.47 -20.90 10.87
N GLN A 152 -19.32 -21.22 11.49
CA GLN A 152 -19.27 -22.10 12.65
C GLN A 152 -19.98 -21.48 13.87
N ALA A 153 -19.78 -20.19 14.14
CA ALA A 153 -20.48 -19.45 15.18
C ALA A 153 -22.00 -19.45 14.94
N THR A 154 -22.44 -19.14 13.72
CA THR A 154 -23.85 -19.18 13.31
C THR A 154 -24.46 -20.58 13.50
N MET A 155 -23.72 -21.64 13.17
CA MET A 155 -24.17 -23.02 13.37
C MET A 155 -24.30 -23.37 14.86
N PHE A 156 -23.37 -22.93 15.71
CA PHE A 156 -23.46 -23.12 17.17
C PHE A 156 -24.60 -22.33 17.83
N GLU A 157 -24.91 -21.13 17.34
CA GLU A 157 -26.06 -20.37 17.84
C GLU A 157 -27.38 -21.03 17.43
N ARG A 158 -27.50 -21.46 16.17
CA ARG A 158 -28.69 -22.18 15.66
C ARG A 158 -28.88 -23.53 16.35
N SER A 159 -27.81 -24.30 16.60
CA SER A 159 -27.92 -25.57 17.33
C SER A 159 -28.38 -25.34 18.76
N ARG A 160 -27.83 -24.33 19.46
CA ARG A 160 -28.27 -23.94 20.79
C ARG A 160 -29.74 -23.52 20.84
N GLU A 161 -30.22 -22.72 19.89
CA GLU A 161 -31.64 -22.38 19.78
C GLU A 161 -32.52 -23.62 19.54
N LEU A 162 -32.07 -24.53 18.67
CA LEU A 162 -32.77 -25.75 18.33
C LEU A 162 -32.89 -26.68 19.55
N PHE A 163 -31.81 -26.90 20.30
CA PHE A 163 -31.84 -27.64 21.57
C PHE A 163 -32.73 -26.98 22.62
N GLN A 164 -32.75 -25.65 22.71
CA GLN A 164 -33.65 -24.93 23.62
C GLN A 164 -35.14 -25.09 23.23
N LYS A 165 -35.44 -25.13 21.92
CA LYS A 165 -36.79 -25.45 21.42
C LYS A 165 -37.15 -26.90 21.72
N GLU A 166 -36.25 -27.84 21.44
CA GLU A 166 -36.45 -29.27 21.72
C GLU A 166 -36.77 -29.52 23.21
N LEU A 167 -36.00 -28.92 24.13
CA LEU A 167 -36.22 -29.05 25.56
C LEU A 167 -37.59 -28.52 25.99
N LYS A 168 -38.01 -27.36 25.45
CA LYS A 168 -39.34 -26.78 25.73
C LYS A 168 -40.47 -27.67 25.19
N VAL A 169 -40.32 -28.23 23.99
CA VAL A 169 -41.28 -29.18 23.39
C VAL A 169 -41.36 -30.47 24.22
N LYS A 170 -40.23 -31.03 24.66
CA LYS A 170 -40.18 -32.20 25.56
C LYS A 170 -40.89 -31.92 26.90
N GLN A 171 -40.64 -30.76 27.52
CA GLN A 171 -41.33 -30.35 28.76
C GLN A 171 -42.84 -30.15 28.56
N SER A 172 -43.23 -29.54 27.44
CA SER A 172 -44.65 -29.40 27.07
C SER A 172 -45.32 -30.76 26.89
N LEU A 173 -44.69 -31.69 26.17
CA LEU A 173 -45.15 -33.07 26.02
C LEU A 173 -45.36 -33.74 27.38
N GLU A 174 -44.34 -33.75 28.25
CA GLU A 174 -44.43 -34.37 29.57
C GLU A 174 -45.59 -33.79 30.41
N SER A 175 -45.80 -32.46 30.36
CA SER A 175 -46.93 -31.82 31.06
C SER A 175 -48.29 -32.21 30.48
N LEU A 176 -48.41 -32.28 29.14
CA LEU A 176 -49.64 -32.67 28.45
C LEU A 176 -49.94 -34.17 28.64
N GLU A 177 -48.93 -35.03 28.75
CA GLU A 177 -49.12 -36.45 29.03
C GLU A 177 -49.61 -36.70 30.47
N LYS A 178 -49.08 -35.95 31.45
CA LYS A 178 -49.62 -35.94 32.82
C LYS A 178 -51.06 -35.39 32.86
N GLU A 179 -51.35 -34.34 32.10
CA GLU A 179 -52.73 -33.83 31.98
C GLU A 179 -53.65 -34.88 31.35
N ARG A 180 -53.23 -35.54 30.26
CA ARG A 180 -53.95 -36.63 29.62
C ARG A 180 -54.25 -37.76 30.60
N GLU A 181 -53.29 -38.20 31.40
CA GLU A 181 -53.48 -39.28 32.38
C GLU A 181 -54.45 -38.92 33.49
N THR A 182 -54.31 -37.71 34.07
CA THR A 182 -55.26 -37.23 35.09
C THR A 182 -56.67 -37.03 34.54
N LEU A 183 -56.82 -36.55 33.30
CA LEU A 183 -58.12 -36.46 32.62
C LEU A 183 -58.70 -37.84 32.27
N GLN A 184 -57.88 -38.81 31.86
CA GLN A 184 -58.32 -40.19 31.63
C GLN A 184 -58.84 -40.83 32.92
N GLN A 185 -58.22 -40.55 34.07
CA GLN A 185 -58.69 -41.07 35.35
C GLN A 185 -59.99 -40.39 35.78
N LYS A 186 -60.06 -39.05 35.78
CA LYS A 186 -61.29 -38.29 36.08
C LYS A 186 -62.45 -38.69 35.18
N LYS A 187 -62.21 -38.91 33.87
CA LYS A 187 -63.22 -39.40 32.93
C LYS A 187 -63.81 -40.76 33.34
N LYS A 188 -63.01 -41.69 33.88
CA LYS A 188 -63.49 -42.99 34.35
C LYS A 188 -64.35 -42.87 35.61
N GLU A 189 -64.06 -41.89 36.46
CA GLU A 189 -64.81 -41.59 37.68
C GLU A 189 -66.14 -40.91 37.32
N LEU A 190 -66.09 -39.79 36.60
CA LEU A 190 -67.27 -39.06 36.11
C LEU A 190 -68.20 -39.93 35.26
N LYS A 191 -67.66 -40.86 34.45
CA LYS A 191 -68.49 -41.80 33.71
C LYS A 191 -69.32 -42.71 34.63
N LYS A 192 -68.73 -43.25 35.71
CA LYS A 192 -69.48 -44.09 36.66
C LYS A 192 -70.58 -43.30 37.36
N GLU A 193 -70.30 -42.05 37.69
CA GLU A 193 -71.25 -41.16 38.36
C GLU A 193 -72.40 -40.74 37.44
N CYS A 194 -72.11 -40.37 36.18
CA CYS A 194 -73.11 -40.13 35.15
C CYS A 194 -73.93 -41.40 34.84
N ASP A 195 -73.29 -42.58 34.71
CA ASP A 195 -73.98 -43.86 34.51
C ASP A 195 -74.93 -44.18 35.70
N LEU A 196 -74.55 -43.86 36.95
CA LEU A 196 -75.39 -44.02 38.15
C LEU A 196 -76.55 -43.01 38.20
N TYR A 197 -76.31 -41.75 37.83
CA TYR A 197 -77.33 -40.71 37.73
C TYR A 197 -78.40 -41.09 36.70
N LEU A 198 -77.98 -41.50 35.50
CA LEU A 198 -78.87 -41.92 34.41
C LEU A 198 -79.66 -43.20 34.73
N GLN A 199 -79.14 -44.07 35.60
CA GLN A 199 -79.84 -45.26 36.08
C GLN A 199 -80.85 -44.96 37.21
N GLY A 200 -80.80 -43.78 37.83
CA GLY A 200 -81.66 -43.42 38.97
C GLY A 200 -81.46 -44.29 40.22
N THR A 201 -80.32 -44.99 40.32
CA THR A 201 -80.04 -45.99 41.37
C THR A 201 -79.36 -45.42 42.62
N SER A 202 -79.08 -44.11 42.65
CA SER A 202 -78.41 -43.42 43.75
C SER A 202 -79.02 -42.05 44.01
N TRP A 203 -79.20 -41.70 45.29
CA TRP A 203 -79.57 -40.34 45.73
C TRP A 203 -78.39 -39.38 45.80
N ASP A 204 -77.15 -39.89 45.85
CA ASP A 204 -75.91 -39.08 45.91
C ASP A 204 -75.36 -38.72 44.52
N ALA A 205 -75.93 -39.27 43.43
CA ALA A 205 -75.42 -39.04 42.09
C ALA A 205 -75.68 -37.59 41.63
N HIS A 206 -74.61 -36.83 41.37
CA HIS A 206 -74.71 -35.42 41.03
C HIS A 206 -75.19 -35.22 39.58
N SER A 207 -76.12 -34.28 39.36
CA SER A 207 -76.73 -34.06 38.04
C SER A 207 -75.77 -33.46 37.00
N ASP A 208 -74.72 -32.77 37.44
CA ASP A 208 -73.70 -32.17 36.58
C ASP A 208 -72.57 -33.15 36.22
N ALA A 209 -72.57 -34.38 36.74
CA ALA A 209 -71.54 -35.39 36.45
C ALA A 209 -71.42 -35.70 34.94
N CYS A 210 -72.54 -35.68 34.21
CA CYS A 210 -72.55 -35.87 32.76
C CYS A 210 -71.98 -34.65 32.00
N ASP A 211 -72.31 -33.42 32.41
CA ASP A 211 -71.74 -32.19 31.82
C ASP A 211 -70.23 -32.10 32.09
N GLN A 212 -69.79 -32.45 33.31
CA GLN A 212 -68.38 -32.55 33.67
C GLN A 212 -67.66 -33.64 32.87
N GLN A 213 -68.30 -34.79 32.61
CA GLN A 213 -67.75 -35.85 31.75
C GLN A 213 -67.48 -35.32 30.34
N ASP A 214 -68.42 -34.55 29.77
CA ASP A 214 -68.29 -34.06 28.40
C ASP A 214 -67.31 -32.89 28.28
N ALA A 215 -67.22 -32.02 29.28
CA ALA A 215 -66.13 -31.06 29.41
C ALA A 215 -64.75 -31.75 29.51
N ALA A 216 -64.65 -32.85 30.28
CA ALA A 216 -63.44 -33.65 30.37
C ALA A 216 -63.10 -34.37 29.03
N ASN A 217 -64.11 -34.83 28.29
CA ASN A 217 -63.93 -35.38 26.94
C ASN A 217 -63.39 -34.33 25.96
N GLU A 218 -63.96 -33.13 25.94
CA GLU A 218 -63.52 -32.03 25.07
C GLU A 218 -62.08 -31.60 25.40
N ARG A 219 -61.76 -31.45 26.69
CA ARG A 219 -60.40 -31.12 27.14
C ARG A 219 -59.40 -32.22 26.77
N LEU A 220 -59.75 -33.49 26.94
CA LEU A 220 -58.93 -34.63 26.52
C LEU A 220 -58.67 -34.62 25.01
N GLY A 221 -59.68 -34.27 24.20
CA GLY A 221 -59.53 -34.08 22.75
C GLY A 221 -58.48 -33.01 22.41
N LYS A 222 -58.59 -31.83 23.04
CA LYS A 222 -57.63 -30.72 22.88
C LYS A 222 -56.21 -31.11 23.31
N VAL A 223 -56.07 -31.78 24.46
CA VAL A 223 -54.76 -32.26 24.97
C VAL A 223 -54.13 -33.27 24.01
N ASN A 224 -54.89 -34.25 23.51
CA ASN A 224 -54.38 -35.22 22.55
C ASN A 224 -53.95 -34.56 21.22
N GLN A 225 -54.67 -33.54 20.75
CA GLN A 225 -54.27 -32.76 19.58
C GLN A 225 -52.95 -32.01 19.82
N LEU A 226 -52.80 -31.35 20.99
CA LEU A 226 -51.57 -30.64 21.36
C LEU A 226 -50.38 -31.60 21.51
N ILE A 227 -50.58 -32.80 22.07
CA ILE A 227 -49.55 -33.85 22.11
C ILE A 227 -49.11 -34.21 20.69
N LYS A 228 -50.07 -34.44 19.76
CA LYS A 228 -49.75 -34.79 18.37
C LYS A 228 -48.99 -33.68 17.65
N VAL A 229 -49.33 -32.41 17.87
CA VAL A 229 -48.60 -31.26 17.32
C VAL A 229 -47.16 -31.24 17.86
N ASN A 230 -46.97 -31.22 19.17
CA ASN A 230 -45.63 -31.24 19.77
C ASN A 230 -44.79 -32.46 19.36
N GLN A 231 -45.40 -33.64 19.11
CA GLN A 231 -44.72 -34.82 18.56
C GLN A 231 -44.31 -34.67 17.10
N MET A 232 -45.01 -33.86 16.30
CA MET A 232 -44.58 -33.51 14.94
C MET A 232 -43.46 -32.46 15.00
N ASP A 233 -43.62 -31.42 15.81
CA ASP A 233 -42.60 -30.39 16.04
C ASP A 233 -41.27 -31.00 16.50
N LEU A 234 -41.30 -31.99 17.41
CA LEU A 234 -40.12 -32.71 17.86
C LEU A 234 -39.41 -33.45 16.71
N LYS A 235 -40.17 -34.06 15.79
CA LYS A 235 -39.62 -34.76 14.61
C LYS A 235 -39.02 -33.80 13.60
N GLU A 236 -39.64 -32.64 13.40
CA GLU A 236 -39.08 -31.59 12.54
C GLU A 236 -37.78 -31.03 13.14
N ILE A 237 -37.76 -30.81 14.46
CA ILE A 237 -36.55 -30.40 15.20
C ILE A 237 -35.43 -31.44 15.06
N GLN A 238 -35.74 -32.75 15.17
CA GLN A 238 -34.77 -33.84 14.97
C GLN A 238 -34.29 -33.95 13.51
N ALA A 239 -35.16 -33.75 12.53
CA ALA A 239 -34.75 -33.69 11.13
C ALA A 239 -33.79 -32.53 10.86
N LEU A 240 -34.09 -31.34 11.42
CA LEU A 240 -33.21 -30.17 11.34
C LEU A 240 -31.88 -30.38 12.08
N ALA A 241 -31.87 -31.05 13.24
CA ALA A 241 -30.63 -31.39 13.96
C ALA A 241 -29.72 -32.31 13.11
N LYS A 242 -30.31 -33.32 12.47
CA LYS A 242 -29.62 -34.22 11.56
C LYS A 242 -29.09 -33.53 10.31
N ASP A 243 -29.88 -32.65 9.68
CA ASP A 243 -29.46 -31.87 8.50
C ASP A 243 -28.31 -30.89 8.82
N LEU A 244 -28.24 -30.42 10.07
CA LEU A 244 -27.14 -29.59 10.60
C LEU A 244 -25.91 -30.41 11.03
N GLY A 245 -25.96 -31.75 10.97
CA GLY A 245 -24.87 -32.64 11.36
C GLY A 245 -24.60 -32.69 12.87
N ILE A 246 -25.64 -32.48 13.69
CA ILE A 246 -25.53 -32.37 15.15
C ILE A 246 -25.72 -33.74 15.85
N ASP A 247 -26.44 -34.66 15.22
CA ASP A 247 -26.78 -35.98 15.77
C ASP A 247 -25.96 -37.11 15.10
N GLU A 248 -24.99 -37.68 15.85
CA GLU A 248 -24.50 -39.07 15.73
C GLU A 248 -24.90 -39.87 16.99
#